data_AF-A0A023HAI8-F1
#
_entry.id   AF-A0A023HAI8-F1
#
_cell.length_a   1.000
_cell.length_b   1.000
_cell.length_c   1.000
_cell.angle_alpha   90.00
_cell.angle_beta   90.00
_cell.angle_gamma   90.00
#
_symmetry.space_group_name_H-M   'P 1'
#
loop_
_entity.id
_entity.type
_entity.pdbx_description
1 polymer ?
#
loop_
_entity_poly.entity_id
_entity_poly.type
_entity_poly.pdbx_seq_one_letter_code
_entity_poly.pdbx_strand_id
1 'polypeptide(L)'
;MQYNKRKHLKLLKSSPKSESLRGRSLTDEEFVKFLDSRPIADENFFELREYSAMMISHLHWENREHYFELIEKLLNGPMHFLELRKKYQAINEAGESLAANLILLEPDGKSKGFDLLIGDLIMGFDLYCPDPSLRESNELSEEELRDIVQKIFIEMKEGYPENSKENV
;
A
#
# COMPACT_ATOMS: atom_id res chain seq x y z
N MET A 1 14.48 4.89 -9.32
CA MET A 1 15.34 3.71 -9.16
C MET A 1 14.82 2.56 -10.03
N GLN A 2 15.70 1.74 -10.62
CA GLN A 2 15.32 0.50 -11.31
C GLN A 2 15.38 -0.68 -10.33
N TYR A 3 14.41 -1.58 -10.38
CA TYR A 3 14.37 -2.74 -9.49
C TYR A 3 15.54 -3.70 -9.78
N ASN A 4 16.26 -4.13 -8.73
CA ASN A 4 17.31 -5.14 -8.82
C ASN A 4 17.07 -6.24 -7.78
N LYS A 5 16.50 -7.35 -8.23
CA LYS A 5 16.15 -8.50 -7.39
C LYS A 5 17.32 -9.05 -6.57
N ARG A 6 18.52 -9.13 -7.15
CA ARG A 6 19.73 -9.64 -6.46
C ARG A 6 20.16 -8.68 -5.35
N LYS A 7 20.13 -7.39 -5.62
CA LYS A 7 20.46 -6.36 -4.63
C LYS A 7 19.43 -6.32 -3.51
N HIS A 8 18.13 -6.35 -3.85
CA HIS A 8 17.05 -6.43 -2.88
C HIS A 8 17.21 -7.64 -1.95
N LEU A 9 17.47 -8.83 -2.50
CA LEU A 9 17.71 -10.04 -1.71
C LEU A 9 18.91 -9.89 -0.76
N LYS A 10 20.01 -9.28 -1.24
CA LYS A 10 21.19 -9.01 -0.41
C LYS A 10 20.83 -8.08 0.75
N LEU A 11 20.09 -7.00 0.48
CA LEU A 11 19.65 -6.01 1.47
C LEU A 11 18.71 -6.61 2.51
N LEU A 12 17.77 -7.48 2.10
CA LEU A 12 16.89 -8.18 3.03
C LEU A 12 17.67 -9.10 3.98
N LYS A 13 18.64 -9.86 3.46
CA LYS A 13 19.49 -10.75 4.27
C LYS A 13 20.39 -10.00 5.25
N SER A 14 20.80 -8.77 4.91
CA SER A 14 21.62 -7.93 5.80
C SER A 14 20.78 -7.06 6.74
N SER A 15 19.46 -7.01 6.57
CA SER A 15 18.59 -6.21 7.43
C SER A 15 18.40 -6.93 8.77
N PRO A 16 18.53 -6.23 9.91
CA PRO A 16 18.29 -6.80 11.24
C PRO A 16 16.87 -7.39 11.40
N LYS A 17 15.91 -6.94 10.58
CA LYS A 17 14.56 -7.53 10.51
C LYS A 17 14.59 -9.03 10.16
N SER A 18 15.56 -9.51 9.38
CA SER A 18 15.64 -10.93 9.01
C SER A 18 16.06 -11.84 10.16
N GLU A 19 16.75 -11.32 11.18
CA GLU A 19 17.08 -12.04 12.41
C GLU A 19 15.97 -11.91 13.47
N SER A 20 15.31 -10.75 13.59
CA SER A 20 14.24 -10.54 14.58
C SER A 20 12.90 -11.17 14.18
N LEU A 21 12.61 -11.32 12.87
CA LEU A 21 11.36 -11.89 12.35
C LEU A 21 11.39 -13.42 12.21
N ARG A 22 12.44 -14.10 12.69
CA ARG A 22 12.31 -15.51 13.07
C ARG A 22 11.44 -15.63 14.33
N GLY A 23 10.14 -15.38 14.17
CA GLY A 23 9.10 -15.82 15.12
C GLY A 23 8.62 -14.82 16.18
N ARG A 24 8.92 -13.51 16.10
CA ARG A 24 8.31 -12.52 17.02
C ARG A 24 7.91 -11.22 16.31
N SER A 25 6.66 -10.80 16.50
CA SER A 25 6.20 -9.45 16.16
C SER A 25 6.83 -8.46 17.14
N LEU A 26 7.45 -7.40 16.61
CA LEU A 26 7.90 -6.26 17.41
C LEU A 26 6.67 -5.48 17.90
N THR A 27 6.75 -4.89 19.08
CA THR A 27 5.77 -3.87 19.49
C THR A 27 6.07 -2.55 18.78
N ASP A 28 5.08 -1.66 18.70
CA ASP A 28 5.23 -0.34 18.07
C ASP A 28 6.39 0.47 18.69
N GLU A 29 6.59 0.34 20.00
CA GLU A 29 7.68 0.98 20.75
C GLU A 29 9.06 0.41 20.43
N GLU A 30 9.14 -0.92 20.23
CA GLU A 30 10.36 -1.59 19.79
C GLU A 30 10.69 -1.22 18.33
N PHE A 31 9.66 -1.03 17.50
CA PHE A 31 9.80 -0.59 16.12
C PHE A 31 10.31 0.85 16.03
N VAL A 32 9.77 1.78 16.83
CA VAL A 32 10.22 3.19 16.88
C VAL A 32 11.66 3.29 17.36
N LYS A 33 12.03 2.61 18.45
CA LYS A 33 13.43 2.58 18.93
C LYS A 33 14.40 1.96 17.91
N PHE A 34 13.93 0.95 17.17
CA PHE A 34 14.71 0.36 16.08
C PHE A 34 14.97 1.37 14.95
N LEU A 35 13.96 2.17 14.58
CA LEU A 35 14.10 3.23 13.58
C LEU A 35 15.04 4.35 14.06
N ASP A 36 14.92 4.78 15.32
CA ASP A 36 15.75 5.83 15.92
C ASP A 36 17.23 5.42 16.10
N SER A 37 17.50 4.13 16.21
CA SER A 37 18.87 3.59 16.38
C SER A 37 19.69 3.49 15.10
N ARG A 38 19.09 3.69 13.92
CA ARG A 38 19.84 3.68 12.66
C ARG A 38 20.38 5.09 12.35
N PRO A 39 21.61 5.21 11.83
CA PRO A 39 22.03 6.47 11.24
C PRO A 39 21.03 6.87 10.16
N ILE A 40 20.55 8.11 10.21
CA ILE A 40 19.54 8.74 9.33
C ILE A 40 19.95 8.72 7.83
N ALA A 41 21.12 8.19 7.50
CA ALA A 41 21.70 8.14 6.16
C ALA A 41 22.23 6.73 5.76
N ASP A 42 21.65 5.63 6.26
CA ASP A 42 21.98 4.31 5.70
C ASP A 42 21.30 4.16 4.33
N GLU A 43 22.02 4.46 3.25
CA GLU A 43 21.58 4.28 1.87
C GLU A 43 20.98 2.88 1.63
N ASN A 44 21.49 1.85 2.33
CA ASN A 44 20.97 0.49 2.23
C ASN A 44 19.55 0.38 2.80
N PHE A 45 19.21 1.14 3.85
CA PHE A 45 17.86 1.15 4.41
C PHE A 45 16.87 1.83 3.47
N PHE A 46 17.22 3.00 2.92
CA PHE A 46 16.36 3.69 1.95
C PHE A 46 16.13 2.84 0.70
N GLU A 47 17.20 2.26 0.16
CA GLU A 47 17.08 1.40 -1.02
C GLU A 47 16.29 0.13 -0.74
N LEU A 48 16.45 -0.49 0.44
CA LEU A 48 15.61 -1.60 0.87
C LEU A 48 14.13 -1.18 0.96
N ARG A 49 13.84 -0.02 1.55
CA ARG A 49 12.49 0.52 1.66
C ARG A 49 11.88 0.76 0.27
N GLU A 50 12.64 1.35 -0.64
CA GLU A 50 12.18 1.58 -2.01
C GLU A 50 11.91 0.27 -2.75
N TYR A 51 12.81 -0.73 -2.65
CA TYR A 51 12.55 -2.03 -3.28
C TYR A 51 11.34 -2.76 -2.70
N SER A 52 11.14 -2.70 -1.39
CA SER A 52 9.94 -3.23 -0.74
C SER A 52 8.69 -2.49 -1.22
N ALA A 53 8.72 -1.16 -1.30
CA ALA A 53 7.62 -0.37 -1.81
C ALA A 53 7.27 -0.74 -3.26
N MET A 54 8.27 -0.92 -4.14
CA MET A 54 8.03 -1.38 -5.51
C MET A 54 7.32 -2.75 -5.56
N MET A 55 7.66 -3.67 -4.65
CA MET A 55 6.98 -4.96 -4.55
C MET A 55 5.53 -4.83 -4.07
N ILE A 56 5.28 -4.02 -3.04
CA ILE A 56 3.92 -3.78 -2.53
C ILE A 56 3.05 -3.09 -3.59
N SER A 57 3.60 -2.08 -4.26
CA SER A 57 3.00 -1.41 -5.42
C SER A 57 2.56 -2.40 -6.50
N HIS A 58 3.44 -3.35 -6.83
CA HIS A 58 3.13 -4.42 -7.77
C HIS A 58 1.99 -5.33 -7.30
N LEU A 59 1.99 -5.76 -6.04
CA LEU A 59 0.91 -6.60 -5.50
C LEU A 59 -0.45 -5.91 -5.51
N HIS A 60 -0.50 -4.61 -5.17
CA HIS A 60 -1.74 -3.84 -5.28
C HIS A 60 -2.19 -3.71 -6.73
N TRP A 61 -1.27 -3.45 -7.66
CA TRP A 61 -1.56 -3.31 -9.08
C TRP A 61 -2.06 -4.62 -9.73
N GLU A 62 -1.50 -5.77 -9.36
CA GLU A 62 -2.01 -7.09 -9.75
C GLU A 62 -3.44 -7.34 -9.28
N ASN A 63 -3.88 -6.62 -8.23
CA ASN A 63 -5.24 -6.69 -7.68
C ASN A 63 -6.14 -5.51 -8.08
N ARG A 64 -5.72 -4.67 -9.04
CA ARG A 64 -6.41 -3.42 -9.38
C ARG A 64 -7.86 -3.59 -9.83
N GLU A 65 -8.17 -4.64 -10.58
CA GLU A 65 -9.55 -4.90 -11.06
C GLU A 65 -10.51 -5.07 -9.88
N HIS A 66 -10.10 -5.81 -8.84
CA HIS A 66 -10.87 -5.91 -7.60
C HIS A 66 -11.01 -4.57 -6.88
N TYR A 67 -9.98 -3.72 -6.89
CA TYR A 67 -10.11 -2.37 -6.36
C TYR A 67 -11.12 -1.56 -7.15
N PHE A 68 -11.14 -1.65 -8.48
CA PHE A 68 -12.09 -0.94 -9.30
C PHE A 68 -13.53 -1.35 -8.99
N GLU A 69 -13.81 -2.64 -8.90
CA GLU A 69 -15.13 -3.14 -8.52
C GLU A 69 -15.57 -2.64 -7.14
N LEU A 70 -14.67 -2.62 -6.15
CA LEU A 70 -14.98 -2.16 -4.80
C LEU A 70 -15.22 -0.65 -4.76
N ILE A 71 -14.41 0.14 -5.48
CA ILE A 71 -14.56 1.59 -5.55
C ILE A 71 -15.84 1.97 -6.30
N GLU A 72 -16.19 1.27 -7.38
CA GLU A 72 -17.46 1.50 -8.09
C GLU A 72 -18.67 1.22 -7.20
N LYS A 73 -18.65 0.14 -6.43
CA LYS A 73 -19.70 -0.15 -5.45
C LYS A 73 -19.81 0.95 -4.40
N LEU A 74 -18.67 1.46 -3.93
CA LEU A 74 -18.62 2.54 -2.94
C LEU A 74 -19.22 3.84 -3.48
N LEU A 75 -18.88 4.21 -4.73
CA LEU A 75 -19.36 5.41 -5.38
C LEU A 75 -20.85 5.35 -5.71
N ASN A 76 -21.38 4.16 -6.05
CA ASN A 76 -22.78 3.96 -6.42
C ASN A 76 -23.70 3.53 -5.26
N GLY A 77 -23.17 3.39 -4.05
CA GLY A 77 -23.90 2.87 -2.90
C GLY A 77 -23.60 3.62 -1.60
N PRO A 78 -24.08 3.09 -0.45
CA PRO A 78 -23.71 3.60 0.86
C PRO A 78 -22.20 3.54 1.08
N MET A 79 -21.65 4.54 1.76
CA MET A 79 -20.22 4.64 2.05
C MET A 79 -19.80 3.56 3.06
N HIS A 80 -19.39 2.38 2.57
CA HIS A 80 -18.95 1.25 3.39
C HIS A 80 -17.60 0.70 2.88
N PHE A 81 -16.50 1.26 3.36
CA PHE A 81 -15.14 0.99 2.88
C PHE A 81 -14.43 -0.18 3.57
N LEU A 82 -15.11 -0.93 4.46
CA LEU A 82 -14.50 -2.04 5.22
C LEU A 82 -13.91 -3.12 4.30
N GLU A 83 -14.56 -3.43 3.18
CA GLU A 83 -14.07 -4.43 2.22
C GLU A 83 -12.77 -3.96 1.55
N LEU A 84 -12.69 -2.68 1.19
CA LEU A 84 -11.49 -2.08 0.60
C LEU A 84 -10.34 -2.08 1.63
N ARG A 85 -10.60 -1.74 2.90
CA ARG A 85 -9.60 -1.80 3.97
C ARG A 85 -9.09 -3.23 4.19
N LYS A 86 -9.98 -4.23 4.25
CA LYS A 86 -9.60 -5.64 4.36
C LYS A 86 -8.72 -6.09 3.20
N LYS A 87 -9.07 -5.69 1.97
CA LYS A 87 -8.28 -5.99 0.76
C LYS A 87 -6.88 -5.36 0.84
N TYR A 88 -6.80 -4.09 1.23
CA TYR A 88 -5.53 -3.38 1.44
C TYR A 88 -4.66 -4.10 2.47
N GLN A 89 -5.20 -4.43 3.64
CA GLN A 89 -4.47 -5.12 4.69
C GLN A 89 -3.97 -6.49 4.22
N ALA A 90 -4.83 -7.29 3.59
CA ALA A 90 -4.46 -8.63 3.12
C ALA A 90 -3.31 -8.60 2.09
N ILE A 91 -3.27 -7.58 1.23
CA ILE A 91 -2.16 -7.41 0.25
C ILE A 91 -0.86 -7.03 0.96
N ASN A 92 -0.90 -6.11 1.93
CA ASN A 92 0.29 -5.73 2.70
C ASN A 92 0.83 -6.91 3.50
N GLU A 93 -0.02 -7.66 4.19
CA GLU A 93 0.36 -8.86 4.93
C GLU A 93 0.98 -9.93 4.00
N ALA A 94 0.43 -10.10 2.79
CA ALA A 94 1.01 -11.00 1.79
C ALA A 94 2.41 -10.52 1.37
N GLY A 95 2.59 -9.23 1.12
CA GLY A 95 3.88 -8.64 0.77
C GLY A 95 4.93 -8.78 1.88
N GLU A 96 4.55 -8.53 3.13
CA GLU A 96 5.40 -8.75 4.30
C GLU A 96 5.80 -10.22 4.45
N SER A 97 4.85 -11.14 4.27
CA SER A 97 5.10 -12.58 4.32
C SER A 97 6.07 -13.03 3.22
N LEU A 98 5.90 -12.54 1.99
CA LEU A 98 6.83 -12.81 0.89
C LEU A 98 8.25 -12.31 1.21
N ALA A 99 8.37 -11.08 1.71
CA ALA A 99 9.65 -10.50 2.10
C ALA A 99 10.34 -11.28 3.24
N ALA A 100 9.58 -11.69 4.27
CA ALA A 100 10.08 -12.48 5.39
C ALA A 100 10.60 -13.85 4.95
N ASN A 101 9.96 -14.45 3.94
CA ASN A 101 10.39 -15.72 3.33
C ASN A 101 11.42 -15.55 2.21
N LEU A 102 11.93 -14.32 1.99
CA LEU A 102 12.89 -13.98 0.94
C LEU A 102 12.39 -14.33 -0.49
N ILE A 103 11.07 -14.38 -0.66
CA ILE A 103 10.42 -14.60 -1.95
C ILE A 103 10.21 -13.25 -2.62
N LEU A 104 10.99 -12.98 -3.66
CA LEU A 104 10.94 -11.71 -4.38
C LEU A 104 10.27 -11.87 -5.73
N LEU A 105 9.25 -11.06 -5.94
CA LEU A 105 8.64 -10.85 -7.25
C LEU A 105 9.51 -9.90 -8.09
N GLU A 106 9.23 -9.85 -9.39
CA GLU A 106 9.77 -8.84 -10.29
C GLU A 106 8.66 -7.83 -10.58
N PRO A 107 8.68 -6.65 -9.92
CA PRO A 107 7.68 -5.62 -10.12
C PRO A 107 7.62 -5.17 -11.58
N ASP A 108 6.41 -5.11 -12.13
CA ASP A 108 6.17 -4.46 -13.42
C ASP A 108 6.38 -2.94 -13.29
N GLY A 109 7.05 -2.32 -14.25
CA GLY A 109 7.21 -0.86 -14.27
C GLY A 109 5.88 -0.11 -14.31
N LYS A 110 4.82 -0.71 -14.87
CA LYS A 110 3.46 -0.20 -14.89
C LYS A 110 2.82 -0.11 -13.52
N SER A 111 3.28 -0.87 -12.53
CA SER A 111 2.69 -0.81 -11.19
C SER A 111 3.18 0.38 -10.37
N LYS A 112 4.21 1.10 -10.83
CA LYS A 112 4.91 2.11 -10.03
C LYS A 112 3.98 3.22 -9.55
N GLY A 113 3.80 3.29 -8.23
CA GLY A 113 3.03 4.34 -7.56
C GLY A 113 1.56 4.00 -7.39
N PHE A 114 1.12 2.81 -7.79
CA PHE A 114 -0.26 2.38 -7.61
C PHE A 114 -0.64 2.25 -6.12
N ASP A 115 0.29 1.80 -5.29
CA ASP A 115 0.16 1.76 -3.83
C ASP A 115 -0.10 3.14 -3.21
N LEU A 116 0.43 4.22 -3.80
CA LEU A 116 0.20 5.58 -3.30
C LEU A 116 -1.28 5.96 -3.45
N LEU A 117 -1.88 5.66 -4.60
CA LEU A 117 -3.31 5.92 -4.84
C LEU A 117 -4.20 5.13 -3.86
N ILE A 118 -3.84 3.87 -3.59
CA ILE A 118 -4.54 3.08 -2.57
C ILE A 118 -4.30 3.65 -1.17
N GLY A 119 -3.09 4.09 -0.86
CA GLY A 119 -2.76 4.75 0.40
C GLY A 119 -3.59 6.01 0.63
N ASP A 120 -3.74 6.85 -0.40
CA ASP A 120 -4.55 8.07 -0.35
C ASP A 120 -6.04 7.76 -0.12
N LEU A 121 -6.57 6.68 -0.71
CA LEU A 121 -7.93 6.20 -0.41
C LEU A 121 -8.08 5.80 1.06
N ILE A 122 -7.14 5.00 1.59
CA ILE A 122 -7.17 4.55 2.99
C ILE A 122 -7.08 5.75 3.94
N MET A 123 -6.20 6.70 3.66
CA MET A 123 -6.07 7.93 4.43
C MET A 123 -7.37 8.75 4.41
N GLY A 124 -8.03 8.86 3.27
CA GLY A 124 -9.35 9.51 3.19
C GLY A 124 -10.38 8.84 4.11
N PHE A 125 -10.38 7.51 4.18
CA PHE A 125 -11.26 6.78 5.10
C PHE A 125 -10.90 6.97 6.57
N ASP A 126 -9.62 7.10 6.89
CA ASP A 126 -9.17 7.35 8.26
C ASP A 126 -9.57 8.76 8.76
N LEU A 127 -9.74 9.71 7.83
CA LEU A 127 -10.19 11.08 8.13
C LEU A 127 -11.71 11.25 8.07
N TYR A 128 -12.48 10.22 7.73
CA TYR A 128 -13.92 10.34 7.55
C TYR A 128 -14.68 10.33 8.87
N CYS A 129 -15.48 11.38 9.10
CA CYS A 129 -16.39 11.47 10.24
C CYS A 129 -17.84 11.65 9.74
N PRO A 130 -18.73 10.66 9.93
CA PRO A 130 -20.10 10.73 9.44
C PRO A 130 -20.99 11.68 10.25
N ASP A 131 -20.61 12.04 11.49
CA ASP A 131 -21.41 12.89 12.36
C ASP A 131 -20.91 14.35 12.30
N PRO A 132 -21.67 15.28 11.67
CA PRO A 132 -21.23 16.66 11.53
C PRO A 132 -21.05 17.40 12.86
N SER A 133 -21.67 16.92 13.94
CA SER A 133 -21.57 17.54 15.27
C SER A 133 -20.30 17.15 16.03
N LEU A 134 -19.72 15.99 15.69
CA LEU A 134 -18.47 15.48 16.25
C LEU A 134 -17.27 15.77 15.34
N ARG A 135 -17.53 16.18 14.09
CA ARG A 135 -16.51 16.34 13.07
C ARG A 135 -15.55 17.49 13.35
N GLU A 136 -14.26 17.17 13.40
CA GLU A 136 -13.18 18.15 13.51
C GLU A 136 -12.85 18.79 12.16
N SER A 137 -12.16 19.94 12.15
CA SER A 137 -11.90 20.71 10.93
C SER A 137 -10.96 20.02 9.92
N ASN A 138 -10.20 19.02 10.38
CA ASN A 138 -9.30 18.20 9.57
C ASN A 138 -9.95 16.88 9.12
N GLU A 139 -11.21 16.62 9.49
CA GLU A 139 -11.98 15.44 9.12
C GLU A 139 -12.92 15.71 7.94
N LEU A 140 -13.21 14.68 7.17
CA LEU A 140 -13.98 14.73 5.93
C LEU A 140 -15.45 14.43 6.18
N SER A 141 -16.34 15.19 5.53
CA SER A 141 -17.74 14.76 5.31
C SER A 141 -17.82 13.62 4.30
N GLU A 142 -19.01 13.04 4.16
CA GLU A 142 -19.27 12.06 3.11
C GLU A 142 -19.12 12.66 1.71
N GLU A 143 -19.55 13.91 1.50
CA GLU A 143 -19.42 14.59 0.21
C GLU A 143 -17.95 14.81 -0.17
N GLU A 144 -17.15 15.36 0.75
CA GLU A 144 -15.70 15.57 0.55
C GLU A 144 -14.96 14.24 0.32
N LEU A 145 -15.33 13.20 1.08
CA LEU A 145 -14.76 11.86 0.88
C LEU A 145 -15.13 11.30 -0.50
N ARG A 146 -16.39 11.43 -0.94
CA ARG A 146 -16.83 10.96 -2.26
C ARG A 146 -16.06 11.64 -3.38
N ASP A 147 -15.84 12.95 -3.28
CA ASP A 147 -15.06 13.70 -4.27
C ASP A 147 -13.61 13.21 -4.34
N ILE A 148 -12.99 12.95 -3.19
CA ILE A 148 -11.63 12.38 -3.12
C ILE A 148 -11.59 10.98 -3.75
N VAL A 149 -12.52 10.10 -3.36
CA VAL A 149 -12.61 8.74 -3.91
C VAL A 149 -12.81 8.78 -5.42
N GLN A 150 -13.70 9.64 -5.92
CA GLN A 150 -13.99 9.80 -7.35
C GLN A 150 -12.75 10.28 -8.11
N LYS A 151 -12.03 11.27 -7.57
CA LYS A 151 -10.80 11.78 -8.16
C LYS A 151 -9.73 10.70 -8.25
N ILE A 152 -9.46 10.01 -7.14
CA ILE A 152 -8.47 8.92 -7.12
C ILE A 152 -8.89 7.83 -8.10
N PHE A 153 -10.17 7.50 -8.18
CA PHE A 153 -10.64 6.46 -9.08
C PHE A 153 -10.41 6.79 -10.56
N ILE A 154 -10.60 8.05 -10.94
CA ILE A 154 -10.27 8.54 -12.29
C ILE A 154 -8.77 8.40 -12.55
N GLU A 155 -7.92 8.87 -11.62
CA GLU A 155 -6.46 8.75 -11.74
C GLU A 155 -6.01 7.29 -11.86
N MET A 156 -6.65 6.38 -11.11
CA MET A 156 -6.39 4.95 -11.20
C MET A 156 -6.75 4.38 -12.58
N LYS A 157 -7.93 4.70 -13.13
CA LYS A 157 -8.35 4.20 -14.45
C LYS A 157 -7.51 4.74 -15.60
N GLU A 158 -7.12 6.01 -15.53
CA GLU A 158 -6.29 6.66 -16.54
C GLU A 158 -4.84 6.17 -16.50
N GLY A 159 -4.27 6.05 -15.29
CA GLY A 159 -2.88 5.64 -15.10
C GLY A 159 -2.65 4.13 -15.20
N TYR A 160 -3.66 3.32 -14.86
CA TYR A 160 -3.52 1.87 -14.70
C TYR A 160 -4.74 1.14 -15.29
N PRO A 161 -4.95 1.23 -16.61
CA PRO A 161 -6.13 0.65 -17.23
C PRO A 161 -6.25 -0.85 -16.91
N GLU A 162 -7.50 -1.32 -16.87
CA GLU A 162 -7.79 -2.76 -16.90
C GLU A 162 -7.03 -3.35 -18.08
N ASN A 163 -6.51 -4.56 -17.91
CA ASN A 163 -6.01 -5.25 -19.09
C ASN A 163 -7.21 -5.39 -20.01
N SER A 164 -7.20 -4.68 -21.14
CA SER A 164 -8.13 -4.94 -22.23
C SER A 164 -8.02 -6.43 -22.48
N LYS A 165 -9.08 -7.19 -22.14
CA LYS A 165 -9.16 -8.62 -22.39
C LYS A 165 -8.60 -8.84 -23.78
N GLU A 166 -7.37 -9.37 -23.87
CA GLU A 166 -6.84 -9.78 -25.16
C GLU A 166 -7.81 -10.85 -25.63
N ASN A 167 -8.59 -10.49 -26.66
CA ASN A 167 -9.52 -11.38 -27.28
C ASN A 167 -8.73 -12.57 -27.84
N VAL A 168 -8.97 -13.74 -27.24
CA VAL A 168 -8.81 -15.09 -27.80
C VAL A 168 -7.37 -15.60 -27.96
#